data_AF-A0A1F5S7P7-F1
#
_entry.id   AF-A0A1F5S7P7-F1
#
_cell.length_a   1.000
_cell.length_b   1.000
_cell.length_c   1.000
_cell.angle_alpha   90.00
_cell.angle_beta   90.00
_cell.angle_gamma   90.00
#
_symmetry.space_group_name_H-M   'P 1'
#
loop_
_entity.id
_entity.type
_entity.pdbx_description
1 polymer ?
#
loop_
_entity_poly.entity_id
_entity_poly.type
_entity_poly.pdbx_seq_one_letter_code
_entity_poly.pdbx_strand_id
1 'polypeptide(L)'
;MPSSALAAGTAQTAISLATDKAATCKYSTLANTAYGSMAGSFTITGSITHSTIVANLVNGTTYTYYIRCDSAGSAATGDYIISFSVSSPPPATPPSGGTTGGGGSSSGGNTGTGSAAGSTGSQRATPTPPATATSTFANLRPSIGTFTPTVPQIPPIASFTNFIHEQKELLTKIDQTLVKRLSGQILLQVEDHGQAWYVEPLARKRFYLADGNAAYGALRRFGLGITDKDLAKIPVGVETRFMDTDTDNDGLADKLEEGLGADINNPDTDGDGFKDGAEIAGGFNPLGAGKLVYDSKLLNRLRGRIVLQVEKRGQAWYLNPADGRRYYLKDGPAAYEIMRYLSLGITNGNIRKIGMGD
;
A
#
# COMPACT_ATOMS: atom_id res chain seq x y z
N MET A 1 -10.82 -2.84 -0.24
CA MET A 1 -9.49 -3.50 -0.28
C MET A 1 -9.44 -4.61 -1.33
N PRO A 2 -8.29 -4.82 -1.98
CA PRO A 2 -7.90 -4.07 -3.19
C PRO A 2 -8.92 -4.29 -4.31
N SER A 3 -9.08 -3.31 -5.19
CA SER A 3 -9.74 -3.40 -6.50
C SER A 3 -8.72 -3.16 -7.63
N SER A 4 -7.43 -3.33 -7.35
CA SER A 4 -6.34 -2.86 -8.20
C SER A 4 -5.18 -3.85 -8.31
N ALA A 5 -4.30 -3.60 -9.27
CA ALA A 5 -3.21 -4.49 -9.66
C ALA A 5 -1.98 -4.35 -8.73
N LEU A 6 -1.54 -5.47 -8.16
CA LEU A 6 -0.26 -5.64 -7.46
C LEU A 6 0.90 -5.65 -8.46
N ALA A 7 2.11 -5.33 -8.01
CA ALA A 7 3.30 -5.31 -8.86
C ALA A 7 3.67 -6.72 -9.37
N ALA A 8 4.26 -6.79 -10.56
CA ALA A 8 4.79 -8.03 -11.10
C ALA A 8 5.86 -8.62 -10.15
N GLY A 9 5.80 -9.92 -9.90
CA GLY A 9 6.65 -10.62 -8.93
C GLY A 9 6.03 -10.74 -7.53
N THR A 10 4.84 -10.18 -7.30
CA THR A 10 4.13 -10.37 -6.03
C THR A 10 3.61 -11.80 -5.92
N ALA A 11 4.24 -12.61 -5.07
CA ALA A 11 3.88 -14.03 -4.85
C ALA A 11 2.84 -14.25 -3.73
N GLN A 12 2.64 -13.25 -2.87
CA GLN A 12 1.68 -13.27 -1.76
C GLN A 12 1.24 -11.85 -1.39
N THR A 13 0.03 -11.70 -0.86
CA THR A 13 -0.47 -10.44 -0.32
C THR A 13 -1.39 -10.70 0.87
N ALA A 14 -1.57 -9.70 1.73
CA ALA A 14 -2.62 -9.73 2.74
C ALA A 14 -3.96 -9.34 2.13
N ILE A 15 -5.02 -10.06 2.49
CA ILE A 15 -6.40 -9.61 2.37
C ILE A 15 -6.94 -9.31 3.77
N SER A 16 -7.64 -8.18 3.91
CA SER A 16 -8.19 -7.76 5.19
C SER A 16 -9.52 -7.05 5.06
N LEU A 17 -10.33 -7.14 6.11
CA LEU A 17 -11.61 -6.44 6.26
C LEU A 17 -11.86 -6.11 7.73
N ALA A 18 -12.82 -5.23 7.97
CA ALA A 18 -13.32 -4.95 9.31
C ALA A 18 -14.82 -5.28 9.41
N THR A 19 -15.26 -5.70 10.59
CA THR A 19 -16.65 -5.95 10.94
C THR A 19 -17.09 -4.96 12.03
N ASP A 20 -18.38 -4.71 12.12
CA ASP A 20 -19.00 -3.87 13.15
C ASP A 20 -18.96 -4.50 14.55
N LYS A 21 -18.83 -5.84 14.62
CA LYS A 21 -18.75 -6.63 15.85
C LYS A 21 -17.60 -7.63 15.78
N ALA A 22 -17.18 -8.12 16.94
CA ALA A 22 -16.19 -9.19 17.01
C ALA A 22 -16.72 -10.44 16.31
N ALA A 23 -16.01 -10.92 15.28
CA ALA A 23 -16.47 -12.02 14.43
C ALA A 23 -15.32 -12.97 14.06
N THR A 24 -15.64 -14.18 13.60
CA THR A 24 -14.66 -15.10 12.98
C THR A 24 -14.90 -15.10 11.48
N CYS A 25 -13.89 -14.79 10.66
CA CYS A 25 -14.05 -14.69 9.21
C CYS A 25 -13.34 -15.82 8.48
N LYS A 26 -13.97 -16.25 7.39
CA LYS A 26 -13.47 -17.27 6.46
C LYS A 26 -13.64 -16.79 5.03
N TYR A 27 -12.86 -17.35 4.11
CA TYR A 27 -12.90 -16.99 2.70
C TYR A 27 -12.93 -18.21 1.78
N SER A 28 -13.50 -18.01 0.59
CA SER A 28 -13.54 -18.96 -0.50
C SER A 28 -13.16 -18.27 -1.82
N THR A 29 -12.71 -19.04 -2.80
CA THR A 29 -12.56 -18.58 -4.20
C THR A 29 -13.83 -18.80 -5.01
N LEU A 30 -14.85 -19.45 -4.43
CA LEU A 30 -16.16 -19.69 -5.03
C LEU A 30 -17.22 -18.81 -4.37
N ALA A 31 -18.01 -18.12 -5.18
CA ALA A 31 -19.14 -17.33 -4.71
C ALA A 31 -20.17 -18.22 -4.00
N ASN A 32 -20.89 -17.65 -3.05
CA ASN A 32 -21.98 -18.26 -2.30
C ASN A 32 -21.59 -19.50 -1.49
N THR A 33 -20.30 -19.67 -1.17
CA THR A 33 -19.84 -20.78 -0.32
C THR A 33 -20.36 -20.59 1.11
N ALA A 34 -21.01 -21.59 1.69
CA ALA A 34 -21.46 -21.53 3.07
C ALA A 34 -20.27 -21.37 4.05
N TYR A 35 -20.43 -20.59 5.12
CA TYR A 35 -19.36 -20.27 6.06
C TYR A 35 -18.63 -21.51 6.62
N GLY A 36 -19.37 -22.59 6.95
CA GLY A 36 -18.78 -23.85 7.43
C GLY A 36 -17.93 -24.58 6.38
N SER A 37 -18.19 -24.35 5.10
CA SER A 37 -17.54 -25.00 3.95
C SER A 37 -16.43 -24.15 3.32
N MET A 38 -16.21 -22.93 3.80
CA MET A 38 -15.11 -22.08 3.36
C MET A 38 -13.78 -22.66 3.83
N ALA A 39 -12.93 -23.02 2.86
CA ALA A 39 -11.63 -23.63 3.13
C ALA A 39 -10.59 -22.63 3.67
N GLY A 40 -10.68 -21.36 3.26
CA GLY A 40 -9.81 -20.31 3.74
C GLY A 40 -10.29 -19.77 5.09
N SER A 41 -9.38 -19.60 6.04
CA SER A 41 -9.68 -18.95 7.33
C SER A 41 -8.82 -17.72 7.51
N PHE A 42 -9.39 -16.68 8.11
CA PHE A 42 -8.61 -15.52 8.48
C PHE A 42 -7.66 -15.85 9.63
N THR A 43 -6.38 -15.50 9.51
CA THR A 43 -5.38 -15.77 10.55
C THR A 43 -5.57 -14.87 11.76
N ILE A 44 -5.87 -13.60 11.49
CA ILE A 44 -6.28 -12.62 12.50
C ILE A 44 -7.79 -12.54 12.38
N THR A 45 -8.51 -13.03 13.39
CA THR A 45 -9.97 -13.00 13.46
C THR A 45 -10.43 -13.16 14.91
N GLY A 46 -11.72 -13.08 15.21
CA GLY A 46 -12.28 -13.01 16.57
C GLY A 46 -12.32 -11.60 17.17
N SER A 47 -11.93 -10.59 16.38
CA SER A 47 -12.01 -9.17 16.72
C SER A 47 -12.89 -8.43 15.68
N ILE A 48 -12.86 -7.10 15.69
CA ILE A 48 -13.52 -6.29 14.63
C ILE A 48 -12.65 -6.14 13.37
N THR A 49 -11.41 -6.61 13.38
CA THR A 49 -10.48 -6.55 12.25
C THR A 49 -9.97 -7.93 11.90
N HIS A 50 -9.96 -8.25 10.60
CA HIS A 50 -9.58 -9.56 10.10
C HIS A 50 -8.53 -9.45 9.03
N SER A 51 -7.46 -10.23 9.11
CA SER A 51 -6.42 -10.29 8.09
C SER A 51 -5.88 -11.71 7.87
N THR A 52 -5.52 -12.03 6.63
CA THR A 52 -4.87 -13.28 6.25
C THR A 52 -4.03 -13.11 5.00
N ILE A 53 -3.00 -13.95 4.86
CA ILE A 53 -2.13 -13.94 3.68
C ILE A 53 -2.69 -14.93 2.66
N VAL A 54 -2.87 -14.44 1.43
CA VAL A 54 -3.11 -15.28 0.26
C VAL A 54 -1.81 -15.38 -0.54
N ALA A 55 -1.36 -16.61 -0.77
CA ALA A 55 -0.09 -16.94 -1.40
C ALA A 55 -0.29 -17.64 -2.75
N ASN A 56 0.83 -18.00 -3.41
CA ASN A 56 0.86 -18.61 -4.73
C ASN A 56 0.22 -17.72 -5.81
N LEU A 57 0.44 -16.41 -5.69
CA LEU A 57 -0.02 -15.43 -6.66
C LEU A 57 0.88 -15.43 -7.89
N VAL A 58 0.27 -15.34 -9.07
CA VAL A 58 0.93 -15.44 -10.37
C VAL A 58 0.72 -14.16 -11.16
N ASN A 59 1.79 -13.67 -11.78
CA ASN A 59 1.76 -12.52 -12.67
C ASN A 59 0.69 -12.68 -13.77
N GLY A 60 -0.02 -11.60 -14.07
CA GLY A 60 -1.11 -11.57 -15.05
C GLY A 60 -2.42 -12.21 -14.59
N THR A 61 -2.53 -12.66 -13.34
CA THR A 61 -3.73 -13.33 -12.83
C THR A 61 -4.56 -12.43 -11.93
N THR A 62 -5.89 -12.48 -12.09
CA THR A 62 -6.86 -11.84 -11.19
C THR A 62 -7.38 -12.85 -10.19
N TYR A 63 -7.41 -12.45 -8.93
CA TYR A 63 -7.88 -13.22 -7.79
C TYR A 63 -9.11 -12.57 -7.19
N THR A 64 -10.14 -13.37 -6.93
CA THR A 64 -11.36 -12.93 -6.25
C THR A 64 -11.62 -13.85 -5.07
N TYR A 65 -11.81 -13.25 -3.91
CA TYR A 65 -12.11 -13.91 -2.65
C TYR A 65 -13.48 -13.46 -2.14
N TYR A 66 -14.26 -14.42 -1.67
CA TYR A 66 -15.59 -14.26 -1.10
C TYR A 66 -15.50 -14.56 0.39
N ILE A 67 -15.79 -13.57 1.22
CA ILE A 67 -15.58 -13.61 2.65
C ILE A 67 -16.92 -13.62 3.38
N ARG A 68 -17.03 -14.48 4.39
CA ARG A 68 -18.12 -14.46 5.37
C ARG A 68 -17.58 -14.44 6.78
N CYS A 69 -18.29 -13.76 7.66
CA CYS A 69 -17.92 -13.63 9.06
C CYS A 69 -19.07 -14.10 9.95
N ASP A 70 -18.72 -14.79 11.03
CA ASP A 70 -19.62 -15.30 12.05
C ASP A 70 -19.42 -14.56 13.36
N SER A 71 -20.46 -13.86 13.82
CA SER A 71 -20.47 -13.20 15.13
C SER A 71 -21.32 -14.03 16.07
N ALA A 72 -20.68 -14.75 17.00
CA ALA A 72 -21.34 -15.55 18.03
C ALA A 72 -22.37 -16.58 17.48
N GLY A 73 -22.04 -17.27 16.39
CA GLY A 73 -22.90 -18.28 15.76
C GLY A 73 -23.92 -17.73 14.75
N SER A 74 -23.88 -16.42 14.46
CA SER A 74 -24.65 -15.79 13.39
C SER A 74 -23.73 -15.44 12.21
N ALA A 75 -23.65 -16.35 11.23
CA ALA A 75 -22.85 -16.15 10.03
C ALA A 75 -23.54 -15.20 9.04
N ALA A 76 -22.76 -14.28 8.46
CA ALA A 76 -23.22 -13.40 7.39
C ALA A 76 -23.81 -14.20 6.22
N THR A 77 -24.96 -13.76 5.71
CA THR A 77 -25.70 -14.42 4.63
C THR A 77 -25.18 -14.03 3.24
N GLY A 78 -24.57 -12.85 3.10
CA GLY A 78 -23.94 -12.35 1.89
C GLY A 78 -22.42 -12.45 1.91
N ASP A 79 -21.81 -12.48 0.71
CA ASP A 79 -20.36 -12.48 0.55
C ASP A 79 -19.82 -11.04 0.53
N TYR A 80 -18.80 -10.77 1.33
CA TYR A 80 -17.95 -9.60 1.14
C TYR A 80 -16.86 -9.94 0.13
N ILE A 81 -16.67 -9.11 -0.90
CA ILE A 81 -15.79 -9.44 -2.04
C ILE A 81 -14.50 -8.64 -1.97
N ILE A 82 -13.37 -9.34 -2.07
CA ILE A 82 -12.03 -8.75 -2.23
C ILE A 82 -11.46 -9.24 -3.56
N SER A 83 -11.09 -8.35 -4.49
CA SER A 83 -10.65 -8.74 -5.83
C SER A 83 -9.49 -7.90 -6.37
N PHE A 84 -8.37 -8.54 -6.67
CA PHE A 84 -7.15 -7.85 -7.12
C PHE A 84 -6.44 -8.65 -8.21
N SER A 85 -5.54 -8.01 -8.97
CA SER A 85 -4.71 -8.71 -9.96
C SER A 85 -3.23 -8.60 -9.62
N VAL A 86 -2.38 -9.44 -10.20
CA VAL A 86 -0.92 -9.25 -10.20
C VAL A 86 -0.50 -8.84 -11.59
N SER A 87 0.23 -7.74 -11.73
CA SER A 87 0.68 -7.21 -13.02
C SER A 87 1.63 -8.18 -13.72
N SER A 88 1.64 -8.21 -15.05
CA SER A 88 2.69 -8.89 -15.83
C SER A 88 3.95 -8.01 -15.91
N PRO A 89 5.17 -8.62 -15.91
CA PRO A 89 6.38 -7.86 -16.19
C PRO A 89 6.29 -7.24 -17.59
N PRO A 90 6.83 -6.03 -17.81
CA PRO A 90 6.95 -5.48 -19.15
C PRO A 90 7.70 -6.47 -20.06
N PRO A 91 7.28 -6.65 -21.33
CA PRO A 91 8.04 -7.48 -22.26
C PRO A 91 9.47 -6.96 -22.34
N ALA A 92 10.44 -7.88 -22.30
CA ALA A 92 11.85 -7.54 -22.36
C ALA A 92 12.12 -6.72 -23.64
N THR A 93 12.61 -5.50 -23.47
CA THR A 93 13.04 -4.67 -24.60
C THR A 93 14.17 -5.40 -25.34
N PRO A 94 14.09 -5.55 -26.67
CA PRO A 94 15.17 -6.16 -27.44
C PRO A 94 16.49 -5.43 -27.22
N PRO A 95 17.64 -6.12 -27.15
CA PRO A 95 18.92 -5.47 -26.98
C PRO A 95 19.19 -4.53 -28.16
N SER A 96 19.39 -3.24 -27.85
CA SER A 96 19.90 -2.26 -28.81
C SER A 96 21.33 -2.65 -29.18
N GLY A 97 21.49 -3.22 -30.38
CA GLY A 97 22.79 -3.54 -30.96
C GLY A 97 23.56 -2.25 -31.27
N GLY A 98 24.56 -1.94 -30.45
CA GLY A 98 25.52 -0.88 -30.72
C GLY A 98 26.84 -1.47 -31.24
N THR A 99 27.23 -1.12 -32.46
CA THR A 99 28.59 -0.88 -33.03
C THR A 99 28.46 -0.89 -34.57
N THR A 100 29.19 -0.13 -35.41
CA THR A 100 30.50 0.53 -35.34
C THR A 100 30.54 1.62 -36.43
N GLY A 101 31.41 2.63 -36.25
CA GLY A 101 31.73 3.61 -37.30
C GLY A 101 32.52 3.02 -38.48
N GLY A 102 32.36 3.66 -39.63
CA GLY A 102 33.12 3.41 -40.87
C GLY A 102 32.55 4.26 -42.00
N GLY A 103 33.33 5.21 -42.50
CA GLY A 103 32.88 6.27 -43.41
C GLY A 103 32.78 5.89 -44.89
N GLY A 104 32.50 6.91 -45.70
CA GLY A 104 32.78 6.92 -47.14
C GLY A 104 31.57 7.01 -48.07
N SER A 105 31.31 8.23 -48.52
CA SER A 105 30.92 8.64 -49.89
C SER A 105 30.14 7.69 -50.79
N SER A 106 28.98 8.13 -51.30
CA SER A 106 28.82 8.60 -52.69
C SER A 106 27.33 8.65 -53.13
N SER A 107 27.03 9.67 -53.96
CA SER A 107 25.94 9.75 -54.96
C SER A 107 24.50 9.44 -54.53
N GLY A 108 23.52 10.34 -54.64
CA GLY A 108 23.21 11.19 -55.79
C GLY A 108 21.96 10.63 -56.49
N GLY A 109 20.99 11.49 -56.82
CA GLY A 109 19.98 11.17 -57.85
C GLY A 109 18.53 11.08 -57.39
N ASN A 110 17.86 12.21 -57.56
CA ASN A 110 16.44 12.51 -57.67
C ASN A 110 15.55 11.53 -58.48
N THR A 111 14.22 11.78 -58.42
CA THR A 111 13.05 11.30 -59.18
C THR A 111 12.23 10.20 -58.50
N GLY A 112 10.90 10.22 -58.46
CA GLY A 112 9.88 11.06 -59.09
C GLY A 112 8.58 10.26 -59.18
N THR A 113 7.51 10.79 -58.59
CA THR A 113 6.08 10.70 -58.98
C THR A 113 5.58 9.55 -59.86
N GLY A 114 4.43 8.95 -59.50
CA GLY A 114 3.53 8.35 -60.50
C GLY A 114 2.46 7.38 -59.99
N SER A 115 1.21 7.82 -60.06
CA SER A 115 -0.03 7.16 -59.62
C SER A 115 -0.52 5.97 -60.47
N ALA A 116 -1.51 5.27 -59.89
CA ALA A 116 -2.73 4.71 -60.50
C ALA A 116 -2.79 3.21 -60.88
N ALA A 117 -3.56 2.49 -60.06
CA ALA A 117 -4.73 1.67 -60.36
C ALA A 117 -4.71 0.65 -61.53
N GLY A 118 -5.01 -0.61 -61.20
CA GLY A 118 -5.39 -1.64 -62.16
C GLY A 118 -5.83 -2.94 -61.48
N SER A 119 -7.13 -3.19 -61.49
CA SER A 119 -7.88 -4.35 -61.00
C SER A 119 -7.41 -5.71 -61.58
N THR A 120 -7.45 -6.79 -60.79
CA THR A 120 -8.32 -7.98 -60.99
C THR A 120 -7.89 -9.12 -60.06
N GLY A 121 -8.86 -9.75 -59.39
CA GLY A 121 -8.62 -10.90 -58.51
C GLY A 121 -8.66 -12.24 -59.27
N SER A 122 -8.10 -13.28 -58.64
CA SER A 122 -8.75 -14.59 -58.41
C SER A 122 -7.71 -15.71 -58.16
N GLN A 123 -7.87 -16.35 -56.99
CA GLN A 123 -7.65 -17.77 -56.67
C GLN A 123 -6.24 -18.36 -56.41
N ARG A 124 -6.00 -18.56 -55.10
CA ARG A 124 -5.82 -19.85 -54.38
C ARG A 124 -4.76 -20.84 -54.90
N ALA A 125 -3.69 -20.97 -54.13
CA ALA A 125 -2.93 -22.21 -53.99
C ALA A 125 -2.43 -22.37 -52.53
N THR A 126 -2.85 -23.44 -51.87
CA THR A 126 -2.32 -23.96 -50.60
C THR A 126 -1.02 -24.74 -50.83
N PRO A 127 -0.11 -24.77 -49.84
CA PRO A 127 0.60 -26.03 -49.57
C PRO A 127 0.73 -26.38 -48.07
N THR A 128 0.27 -27.59 -47.78
CA THR A 128 0.86 -28.72 -47.01
C THR A 128 1.88 -28.46 -45.88
N PRO A 129 1.71 -29.09 -44.69
CA PRO A 129 2.72 -29.08 -43.63
C PRO A 129 3.66 -30.30 -43.72
N PRO A 130 4.90 -30.21 -43.18
CA PRO A 130 5.64 -31.40 -42.80
C PRO A 130 5.99 -31.47 -41.31
N ALA A 131 5.68 -32.66 -40.77
CA ALA A 131 6.48 -33.52 -39.90
C ALA A 131 6.89 -33.08 -38.48
N THR A 132 6.24 -33.77 -37.55
CA THR A 132 6.61 -34.07 -36.17
C THR A 132 8.03 -34.66 -36.07
N ALA A 133 8.86 -34.13 -35.17
CA ALA A 133 10.09 -34.76 -34.72
C ALA A 133 10.01 -35.03 -33.21
N THR A 134 9.96 -36.30 -32.87
CA THR A 134 10.05 -36.83 -31.51
C THR A 134 11.53 -36.86 -31.09
N SER A 135 11.88 -36.29 -29.94
CA SER A 135 13.19 -36.50 -29.32
C SER A 135 13.02 -36.80 -27.83
N THR A 136 13.30 -38.06 -27.51
CA THR A 136 13.52 -38.62 -26.18
C THR A 136 14.77 -38.03 -25.54
N PHE A 137 14.65 -37.44 -24.35
CA PHE A 137 15.75 -37.34 -23.40
C PHE A 137 15.30 -37.86 -22.03
N ALA A 138 15.95 -38.95 -21.63
CA ALA A 138 15.80 -39.59 -20.34
C ALA A 138 16.55 -38.83 -19.23
N ASN A 139 15.92 -38.79 -18.06
CA ASN A 139 16.50 -38.87 -16.72
C ASN A 139 17.83 -38.16 -16.44
N LEU A 140 17.74 -36.97 -15.85
CA LEU A 140 18.50 -36.63 -14.64
C LEU A 140 17.54 -35.89 -13.68
N ARG A 141 17.15 -36.58 -12.59
CA ARG A 141 16.49 -35.96 -11.45
C ARG A 141 17.57 -35.32 -10.56
N PRO A 142 17.58 -34.00 -10.33
CA PRO A 142 18.09 -33.47 -9.08
C PRO A 142 16.98 -33.68 -8.04
N SER A 143 17.31 -34.41 -6.98
CA SER A 143 16.52 -34.42 -5.75
C SER A 143 16.55 -33.01 -5.16
N ILE A 144 15.64 -32.15 -5.59
CA ILE A 144 15.36 -30.90 -4.87
C ILE A 144 14.67 -31.35 -3.59
N GLY A 145 15.42 -31.31 -2.49
CA GLY A 145 14.87 -31.55 -1.16
C GLY A 145 13.61 -30.71 -1.00
N THR A 146 12.57 -31.32 -0.42
CA THR A 146 11.36 -30.63 -0.02
C THR A 146 11.72 -29.56 0.99
N PHE A 147 12.04 -28.36 0.52
CA PHE A 147 11.95 -27.16 1.32
C PHE A 147 10.46 -26.97 1.57
N THR A 148 9.98 -27.47 2.70
CA THR A 148 8.75 -26.96 3.29
C THR A 148 9.08 -25.54 3.73
N PRO A 149 8.55 -24.49 3.08
CA PRO A 149 8.62 -23.16 3.67
C PRO A 149 7.78 -23.20 4.94
N THR A 150 8.43 -23.21 6.10
CA THR A 150 7.76 -22.95 7.36
C THR A 150 7.30 -21.50 7.32
N VAL A 151 6.00 -21.32 7.10
CA VAL A 151 5.34 -20.01 7.13
C VAL A 151 5.52 -19.41 8.53
N PRO A 152 5.83 -18.11 8.67
CA PRO A 152 5.98 -17.46 9.96
C PRO A 152 4.61 -17.41 10.62
N GLN A 153 4.50 -18.12 11.73
CA GLN A 153 3.31 -18.11 12.55
C GLN A 153 3.36 -16.81 13.36
N ILE A 154 2.38 -15.92 13.21
CA ILE A 154 2.18 -14.82 14.15
C ILE A 154 1.84 -15.49 15.48
N PRO A 155 2.67 -15.39 16.52
CA PRO A 155 2.34 -16.10 17.73
C PRO A 155 1.06 -15.50 18.36
N PRO A 156 0.31 -16.25 19.17
CA PRO A 156 -0.84 -15.74 19.92
C PRO A 156 -0.38 -14.75 21.00
N ILE A 157 -1.20 -13.75 21.38
CA ILE A 157 -1.00 -12.57 22.27
C ILE A 157 0.13 -12.62 23.35
N ALA A 158 0.57 -13.78 23.85
CA ALA A 158 1.91 -14.00 24.45
C ALA A 158 3.12 -13.71 23.52
N SER A 159 2.83 -13.42 22.25
CA SER A 159 3.66 -13.25 21.07
C SER A 159 4.29 -11.90 20.88
N PHE A 160 3.55 -10.84 21.19
CA PHE A 160 4.01 -9.49 20.91
C PHE A 160 5.24 -9.20 21.78
N THR A 161 5.18 -9.53 23.07
CA THR A 161 6.31 -9.40 24.00
C THR A 161 7.49 -10.27 23.61
N ASN A 162 7.25 -11.52 23.17
CA ASN A 162 8.31 -12.42 22.71
C ASN A 162 8.97 -11.92 21.43
N PHE A 163 8.19 -11.43 20.47
CA PHE A 163 8.70 -10.81 19.24
C PHE A 163 9.53 -9.56 19.55
N ILE A 164 9.05 -8.69 20.43
CA ILE A 164 9.79 -7.49 20.84
C ILE A 164 11.11 -7.88 21.53
N HIS A 165 11.10 -8.93 22.34
CA HIS A 165 12.30 -9.46 23.00
C HIS A 165 13.31 -10.02 21.99
N GLU A 166 12.88 -10.89 21.08
CA GLU A 166 13.72 -11.44 20.01
C GLU A 166 14.34 -10.32 19.15
N GLN A 167 13.57 -9.30 18.81
CA GLN A 167 14.06 -8.16 18.03
C GLN A 167 15.09 -7.30 18.78
N LYS A 168 15.04 -7.27 20.12
CA LYS A 168 16.07 -6.63 20.96
C LYS A 168 17.36 -7.42 20.98
N GLU A 169 17.31 -8.74 20.96
CA GLU A 169 18.50 -9.59 20.88
C GLU A 169 19.25 -9.44 19.56
N LEU A 170 18.54 -9.11 18.48
CA LEU A 170 19.12 -8.83 17.17
C LEU A 170 19.76 -7.45 17.05
N LEU A 171 19.74 -6.62 18.10
CA LEU A 171 20.33 -5.29 18.07
C LEU A 171 21.85 -5.37 17.88
N THR A 172 22.33 -4.50 17.01
CA THR A 172 23.76 -4.26 16.79
C THR A 172 24.13 -2.89 17.38
N LYS A 173 25.41 -2.50 17.27
CA LYS A 173 25.86 -1.19 17.75
C LYS A 173 24.96 -0.08 17.19
N ILE A 174 24.35 0.69 18.09
CA ILE A 174 23.43 1.78 17.71
C ILE A 174 24.19 2.82 16.89
N ASP A 175 23.67 3.10 15.70
CA ASP A 175 24.20 4.12 14.80
C ASP A 175 23.41 5.42 15.00
N GLN A 176 23.99 6.35 15.77
CA GLN A 176 23.34 7.63 16.10
C GLN A 176 23.08 8.50 14.86
N THR A 177 23.91 8.39 13.82
CA THR A 177 23.74 9.15 12.57
C THR A 177 22.54 8.61 11.80
N LEU A 178 22.43 7.28 11.71
CA LEU A 178 21.28 6.62 11.12
C LEU A 178 19.98 6.94 11.87
N VAL A 179 20.00 6.84 13.19
CA VAL A 179 18.84 7.13 14.05
C VAL A 179 18.39 8.58 13.90
N LYS A 180 19.33 9.54 13.89
CA LYS A 180 19.00 10.96 13.67
C LYS A 180 18.35 11.18 12.29
N ARG A 181 18.84 10.50 11.25
CA ARG A 181 18.30 10.60 9.89
C ARG A 181 16.90 10.01 9.76
N LEU A 182 16.62 8.91 10.47
CA LEU A 182 15.34 8.21 10.41
C LEU A 182 14.36 8.66 11.49
N SER A 183 14.75 9.58 12.36
CA SER A 183 13.91 10.14 13.41
C SER A 183 12.60 10.69 12.85
N GLY A 184 11.48 10.16 13.33
CA GLY A 184 10.14 10.54 12.94
C GLY A 184 9.63 9.88 11.67
N GLN A 185 10.43 9.00 11.05
CA GLN A 185 10.02 8.22 9.90
C GLN A 185 9.24 6.99 10.33
N ILE A 186 8.29 6.59 9.48
CA ILE A 186 7.74 5.25 9.46
C ILE A 186 8.60 4.41 8.53
N LEU A 187 9.01 3.23 8.97
CA LEU A 187 9.91 2.34 8.25
C LEU A 187 9.20 1.03 7.96
N LEU A 188 9.45 0.47 6.78
CA LEU A 188 8.97 -0.84 6.38
C LEU A 188 10.15 -1.77 6.18
N GLN A 189 10.20 -2.89 6.91
CA GLN A 189 11.24 -3.90 6.68
C GLN A 189 10.99 -4.61 5.35
N VAL A 190 11.92 -4.46 4.40
CA VAL A 190 11.77 -5.00 3.04
C VAL A 190 12.46 -6.36 2.85
N GLU A 191 13.30 -6.76 3.79
CA GLU A 191 14.06 -8.03 3.76
C GLU A 191 13.50 -9.08 4.74
N ASP A 192 12.30 -8.85 5.25
CA ASP A 192 11.63 -9.70 6.22
C ASP A 192 10.11 -9.67 5.96
N HIS A 193 9.27 -9.92 6.96
CA HIS A 193 7.81 -10.04 6.85
C HIS A 193 7.05 -8.73 6.60
N GLY A 194 7.71 -7.65 6.17
CA GLY A 194 7.03 -6.38 5.94
C GLY A 194 6.63 -5.66 7.23
N GLN A 195 7.37 -5.87 8.33
CA GLN A 195 7.08 -5.24 9.60
C GLN A 195 7.20 -3.71 9.49
N ALA A 196 6.19 -2.99 10.01
CA ALA A 196 6.18 -1.54 10.08
C ALA A 196 6.72 -1.04 11.43
N TRP A 197 7.48 0.06 11.40
CA TRP A 197 8.14 0.62 12.58
C TRP A 197 8.05 2.13 12.58
N TYR A 198 7.77 2.74 13.72
CA TYR A 198 7.86 4.18 13.90
C TYR A 198 9.10 4.53 14.71
N VAL A 199 9.98 5.38 14.18
CA VAL A 199 11.13 5.89 14.93
C VAL A 199 10.70 7.15 15.67
N GLU A 200 10.45 7.03 16.97
CA GLU A 200 9.94 8.16 17.75
C GLU A 200 11.04 9.22 17.97
N PRO A 201 10.79 10.50 17.64
CA PRO A 201 11.83 11.54 17.66
C PRO A 201 12.44 11.89 19.03
N LEU A 202 11.71 11.75 20.14
CA LEU A 202 12.20 12.11 21.47
C LEU A 202 13.09 11.01 22.07
N ALA A 203 12.59 9.79 22.12
CA ALA A 203 13.24 8.59 22.62
C ALA A 203 14.30 8.06 21.65
N ARG A 204 14.24 8.44 20.36
CA ARG A 204 15.15 7.96 19.31
C ARG A 204 15.18 6.43 19.22
N LYS A 205 14.02 5.83 19.45
CA LYS A 205 13.80 4.38 19.44
C LYS A 205 12.75 4.03 18.40
N ARG A 206 12.87 2.85 17.80
CA ARG A 206 11.84 2.27 16.94
C ARG A 206 10.80 1.54 17.78
N PHE A 207 9.54 1.72 17.41
CA PHE A 207 8.41 1.02 17.99
C PHE A 207 7.73 0.21 16.91
N TYR A 208 7.37 -1.02 17.24
CA TYR A 208 6.73 -1.93 16.30
C TYR A 208 5.26 -1.55 16.11
N LEU A 209 4.84 -1.45 14.85
CA LEU A 209 3.47 -1.14 14.45
C LEU A 209 2.89 -2.45 13.88
N ALA A 210 2.50 -3.36 14.77
CA ALA A 210 2.16 -4.74 14.41
C ALA A 210 0.99 -4.85 13.43
N ASP A 211 0.01 -3.97 13.58
CA ASP A 211 -1.19 -3.87 12.75
C ASP A 211 -1.74 -2.45 12.84
N GLY A 212 -2.85 -2.18 12.15
CA GLY A 212 -3.50 -0.86 12.19
C GLY A 212 -3.91 -0.41 13.60
N ASN A 213 -4.34 -1.31 14.48
CA ASN A 213 -4.81 -0.97 15.82
C ASN A 213 -3.62 -0.71 16.76
N ALA A 214 -2.59 -1.55 16.71
CA ALA A 214 -1.33 -1.37 17.43
C ALA A 214 -0.61 -0.10 16.94
N ALA A 215 -0.64 0.14 15.63
CA ALA A 215 -0.25 1.40 15.03
C ALA A 215 -1.03 2.55 15.66
N TYR A 216 -2.35 2.57 15.57
CA TYR A 216 -3.18 3.63 16.14
C TYR A 216 -2.96 3.85 17.64
N GLY A 217 -2.80 2.78 18.42
CA GLY A 217 -2.48 2.84 19.85
C GLY A 217 -1.10 3.44 20.12
N ALA A 218 -0.07 3.01 19.37
CA ALA A 218 1.26 3.60 19.42
C ALA A 218 1.22 5.09 19.02
N LEU A 219 0.47 5.42 17.96
CA LEU A 219 0.30 6.77 17.45
C LEU A 219 -0.35 7.69 18.49
N ARG A 220 -1.37 7.22 19.22
CA ARG A 220 -1.98 7.96 20.34
C ARG A 220 -1.05 8.12 21.53
N ARG A 221 -0.24 7.11 21.87
CA ARG A 221 0.73 7.19 22.97
C ARG A 221 1.83 8.23 22.74
N PHE A 222 2.29 8.37 21.50
CA PHE A 222 3.31 9.37 21.13
C PHE A 222 2.72 10.71 20.68
N GLY A 223 1.39 10.77 20.59
CA GLY A 223 0.65 11.92 20.11
C GLY A 223 0.86 13.15 20.99
N LEU A 224 1.33 14.23 20.38
CA LEU A 224 1.34 15.55 21.02
C LEU A 224 -0.02 16.23 20.84
N GLY A 225 -0.59 16.77 21.90
CA GLY A 225 -1.76 17.62 21.78
C GLY A 225 -1.49 18.84 20.90
N ILE A 226 -2.41 19.15 19.99
CA ILE A 226 -2.38 20.34 19.12
C ILE A 226 -3.78 20.97 19.07
N THR A 227 -3.81 22.30 19.05
CA THR A 227 -5.05 23.08 18.86
C THR A 227 -5.44 23.10 17.38
N ASP A 228 -6.72 23.33 17.09
CA ASP A 228 -7.20 23.43 15.71
C ASP A 228 -6.54 24.60 14.98
N LYS A 229 -6.34 25.71 15.69
CA LYS A 229 -5.65 26.91 15.18
C LYS A 229 -4.22 26.63 14.72
N ASP A 230 -3.47 25.86 15.49
CA ASP A 230 -2.09 25.53 15.12
C ASP A 230 -2.03 24.43 14.08
N LEU A 231 -2.94 23.45 14.18
CA LEU A 231 -3.03 22.41 13.17
C LEU A 231 -3.34 23.01 11.80
N ALA A 232 -4.31 23.93 11.69
CA ALA A 232 -4.68 24.62 10.43
C ALA A 232 -3.49 25.27 9.69
N LYS A 233 -2.42 25.63 10.41
CA LYS A 233 -1.18 26.19 9.84
C LYS A 233 -0.24 25.11 9.27
N ILE A 234 -0.68 23.86 9.20
CA ILE A 234 0.10 22.72 8.71
C ILE A 234 -0.56 22.20 7.43
N PRO A 235 0.18 22.13 6.31
CA PRO A 235 -0.38 21.74 5.03
C PRO A 235 -0.89 20.30 5.07
N VAL A 236 -2.01 20.05 4.40
CA VAL A 236 -2.65 18.74 4.34
C VAL A 236 -2.03 17.90 3.23
N GLY A 237 -1.75 16.64 3.53
CA GLY A 237 -1.32 15.64 2.57
C GLY A 237 -2.53 14.95 1.96
N VAL A 238 -2.73 15.16 0.66
CA VAL A 238 -3.65 14.36 -0.16
C VAL A 238 -2.79 13.36 -0.92
N GLU A 239 -3.16 12.09 -0.85
CA GLU A 239 -2.40 11.03 -1.47
C GLU A 239 -3.38 10.13 -2.21
N THR A 240 -3.32 10.24 -3.54
CA THR A 240 -4.28 9.63 -4.47
C THR A 240 -4.18 8.10 -4.51
N ARG A 241 -3.09 7.54 -3.96
CA ARG A 241 -2.92 6.09 -3.79
C ARG A 241 -3.77 5.53 -2.65
N PHE A 242 -4.24 6.37 -1.73
CA PHE A 242 -5.26 5.99 -0.76
C PHE A 242 -6.62 6.01 -1.48
N MET A 243 -7.04 4.87 -2.02
CA MET A 243 -8.40 4.75 -2.57
C MET A 243 -9.37 4.65 -1.41
N ASP A 244 -9.93 5.79 -1.04
CA ASP A 244 -11.01 5.91 -0.08
C ASP A 244 -12.33 6.19 -0.78
N THR A 245 -13.42 6.14 -0.01
CA THR A 245 -14.71 6.66 -0.48
C THR A 245 -14.62 8.19 -0.60
N ASP A 246 -15.12 8.71 -1.70
CA ASP A 246 -15.33 10.13 -2.02
C ASP A 246 -16.79 10.23 -2.47
N THR A 247 -17.66 10.65 -1.55
CA THR A 247 -19.11 10.55 -1.66
C THR A 247 -19.68 11.57 -2.65
N ASP A 248 -19.13 12.77 -2.70
CA ASP A 248 -19.58 13.85 -3.58
C ASP A 248 -18.72 14.05 -4.85
N ASN A 249 -17.65 13.28 -4.99
CA ASN A 249 -16.75 13.22 -6.16
C ASN A 249 -16.09 14.58 -6.46
N ASP A 250 -15.66 15.26 -5.41
CA ASP A 250 -14.97 16.54 -5.51
C ASP A 250 -13.44 16.40 -5.57
N GLY A 251 -12.93 15.19 -5.28
CA GLY A 251 -11.51 14.87 -5.23
C GLY A 251 -10.90 14.86 -3.82
N LEU A 252 -11.72 15.01 -2.78
CA LEU A 252 -11.39 14.88 -1.37
C LEU A 252 -12.08 13.64 -0.80
N ALA A 253 -11.33 12.77 -0.13
CA ALA A 253 -11.90 11.55 0.46
C ALA A 253 -12.73 11.86 1.72
N ASP A 254 -13.84 11.15 1.92
CA ASP A 254 -14.75 11.24 3.08
C ASP A 254 -14.01 11.27 4.42
N LYS A 255 -12.98 10.41 4.54
CA LYS A 255 -12.16 10.36 5.76
C LYS A 255 -11.42 11.68 5.96
N LEU A 256 -10.81 12.23 4.91
CA LEU A 256 -10.07 13.47 5.01
C LEU A 256 -11.02 14.66 5.25
N GLU A 257 -12.18 14.68 4.60
CA GLU A 257 -13.24 15.65 4.86
C GLU A 257 -13.66 15.66 6.33
N GLU A 258 -13.90 14.50 6.93
CA GLU A 258 -14.17 14.38 8.36
C GLU A 258 -13.04 14.96 9.24
N GLY A 259 -11.78 14.71 8.84
CA GLY A 259 -10.61 15.25 9.55
C GLY A 259 -10.53 16.77 9.46
N LEU A 260 -10.87 17.35 8.30
CA LEU A 260 -10.85 18.79 8.06
C LEU A 260 -12.09 19.49 8.63
N GLY A 261 -13.21 18.78 8.70
CA GLY A 261 -14.53 19.32 9.02
C GLY A 261 -15.34 19.77 7.80
N ALA A 262 -14.96 19.33 6.60
CA ALA A 262 -15.73 19.51 5.37
C ALA A 262 -16.96 18.58 5.35
N ASP A 263 -17.96 18.89 4.53
CA ASP A 263 -19.18 18.11 4.41
C ASP A 263 -19.06 17.06 3.31
N ILE A 264 -19.04 15.80 3.73
CA ILE A 264 -18.92 14.59 2.89
C ILE A 264 -19.92 14.52 1.73
N ASN A 265 -21.04 15.24 1.79
CA ASN A 265 -22.07 15.21 0.76
C ASN A 265 -22.14 16.50 -0.07
N ASN A 266 -21.25 17.46 0.17
CA ASN A 266 -21.29 18.76 -0.48
C ASN A 266 -19.91 19.11 -1.05
N PRO A 267 -19.76 19.08 -2.40
CA PRO A 267 -18.45 19.20 -3.04
C PRO A 267 -17.81 20.60 -2.95
N ASP A 268 -18.47 21.55 -2.30
CA ASP A 268 -18.06 22.95 -2.07
C ASP A 268 -18.67 23.36 -0.71
N THR A 269 -17.96 23.04 0.38
CA THR A 269 -18.51 23.14 1.74
C THR A 269 -18.83 24.58 2.13
N ASP A 270 -18.00 25.54 1.72
CA ASP A 270 -18.18 26.95 2.07
C ASP A 270 -19.01 27.76 1.05
N GLY A 271 -19.29 27.16 -0.11
CA GLY A 271 -20.17 27.70 -1.14
C GLY A 271 -19.55 28.84 -1.95
N ASP A 272 -18.22 28.91 -2.02
CA ASP A 272 -17.50 29.98 -2.71
C ASP A 272 -17.30 29.73 -4.22
N GLY A 273 -17.71 28.56 -4.70
CA GLY A 273 -17.65 28.14 -6.09
C GLY A 273 -16.40 27.32 -6.44
N PHE A 274 -15.53 27.03 -5.48
CA PHE A 274 -14.41 26.10 -5.61
C PHE A 274 -14.70 24.81 -4.86
N LYS A 275 -14.25 23.68 -5.41
CA LYS A 275 -14.43 22.39 -4.75
C LYS A 275 -13.44 22.19 -3.61
N ASP A 276 -13.85 21.57 -2.50
CA ASP A 276 -13.00 21.39 -1.31
C ASP A 276 -11.69 20.65 -1.66
N GLY A 277 -11.77 19.61 -2.49
CA GLY A 277 -10.62 18.87 -2.98
C GLY A 277 -9.67 19.71 -3.83
N ALA A 278 -10.21 20.59 -4.68
CA ALA A 278 -9.42 21.50 -5.50
C ALA A 278 -8.75 22.59 -4.65
N GLU A 279 -9.44 23.08 -3.64
CA GLU A 279 -8.93 24.05 -2.69
C GLU A 279 -7.77 23.48 -1.88
N ILE A 280 -7.93 22.29 -1.29
CA ILE A 280 -6.85 21.64 -0.54
C ILE A 280 -5.63 21.37 -1.43
N ALA A 281 -5.83 20.95 -2.68
CA ALA A 281 -4.75 20.80 -3.65
C ALA A 281 -4.05 22.13 -3.97
N GLY A 282 -4.81 23.23 -4.00
CA GLY A 282 -4.32 24.60 -4.23
C GLY A 282 -3.80 25.34 -2.98
N GLY A 283 -3.95 24.76 -1.78
CA GLY A 283 -3.59 25.38 -0.51
C GLY A 283 -4.59 26.44 -0.03
N PHE A 284 -5.86 26.32 -0.40
CA PHE A 284 -6.99 27.12 0.05
C PHE A 284 -7.76 26.40 1.18
N ASN A 285 -8.68 27.12 1.81
CA ASN A 285 -9.40 26.66 2.99
C ASN A 285 -10.84 26.26 2.62
N PRO A 286 -11.19 24.96 2.70
CA PRO A 286 -12.51 24.48 2.28
C PRO A 286 -13.66 24.88 3.21
N LEU A 287 -13.37 25.55 4.32
CA LEU A 287 -14.36 25.98 5.31
C LEU A 287 -14.51 27.49 5.37
N GLY A 288 -13.97 28.22 4.39
CA GLY A 288 -14.09 29.66 4.32
C GLY A 288 -12.98 30.30 3.49
N ALA A 289 -13.26 31.51 3.01
CA ALA A 289 -12.39 32.23 2.09
C ALA A 289 -10.88 32.28 2.43
N GLY A 290 -10.07 32.09 1.40
CA GLY A 290 -8.67 32.50 1.34
C GLY A 290 -7.65 31.34 1.39
N LYS A 291 -6.38 31.70 1.27
CA LYS A 291 -5.27 30.73 1.32
C LYS A 291 -4.95 30.32 2.75
N LEU A 292 -4.64 29.04 2.93
CA LEU A 292 -4.07 28.53 4.18
C LEU A 292 -2.69 29.17 4.41
N VAL A 293 -2.52 29.79 5.58
CA VAL A 293 -1.26 30.39 6.00
C VAL A 293 -0.48 29.37 6.83
N TYR A 294 0.67 28.93 6.33
CA TYR A 294 1.49 27.92 7.00
C TYR A 294 2.56 28.52 7.91
N ASP A 295 2.81 27.88 9.05
CA ASP A 295 3.86 28.28 10.01
C ASP A 295 5.07 27.36 9.91
N SER A 296 6.10 27.80 9.19
CA SER A 296 7.34 27.04 8.99
C SER A 296 8.06 26.65 10.28
N LYS A 297 7.98 27.46 11.35
CA LYS A 297 8.60 27.15 12.64
C LYS A 297 7.84 26.01 13.32
N LEU A 298 6.51 26.07 13.28
CA LEU A 298 5.64 25.01 13.79
C LEU A 298 5.88 23.70 13.02
N LEU A 299 5.88 23.74 11.69
CA LEU A 299 6.17 22.58 10.83
C LEU A 299 7.52 21.95 11.19
N ASN A 300 8.59 22.75 11.26
CA ASN A 300 9.92 22.23 11.57
C ASN A 300 10.00 21.57 12.95
N ARG A 301 9.23 22.06 13.93
CA ARG A 301 9.15 21.47 15.27
C ARG A 301 8.36 20.16 15.30
N LEU A 302 7.35 20.03 14.45
CA LEU A 302 6.41 18.91 14.45
C LEU A 302 6.68 17.86 13.36
N ARG A 303 7.64 18.09 12.45
CA ARG A 303 8.03 17.10 11.43
C ARG A 303 8.38 15.75 12.05
N GLY A 304 7.76 14.70 11.51
CA GLY A 304 7.90 13.33 12.00
C GLY A 304 7.17 13.03 13.29
N ARG A 305 6.40 13.98 13.83
CA ARG A 305 5.58 13.79 15.02
C ARG A 305 4.19 13.36 14.62
N ILE A 306 3.55 12.73 15.59
CA ILE A 306 2.12 12.50 15.55
C ILE A 306 1.50 13.53 16.47
N VAL A 307 0.42 14.16 16.01
CA VAL A 307 -0.31 15.15 16.77
C VAL A 307 -1.77 14.73 16.90
N LEU A 308 -2.35 15.05 18.05
CA LEU A 308 -3.75 14.76 18.37
C LEU A 308 -4.47 16.09 18.55
N GLN A 309 -5.55 16.29 17.79
CA GLN A 309 -6.44 17.43 18.03
C GLN A 309 -7.07 17.29 19.41
N VAL A 310 -6.82 18.26 20.29
CA VAL A 310 -7.37 18.22 21.67
C VAL A 310 -8.68 18.97 21.83
N GLU A 311 -9.06 19.78 20.83
CA GLU A 311 -10.26 20.63 20.85
C GLU A 311 -11.47 19.97 20.15
N LYS A 312 -11.24 18.85 19.45
CA LYS A 312 -12.26 18.06 18.74
C LYS A 312 -12.34 16.61 19.27
N ARG A 313 -12.58 15.64 18.38
CA ARG A 313 -12.83 14.22 18.70
C ARG A 313 -11.55 13.41 18.95
N GLY A 314 -10.39 14.07 19.13
CA GLY A 314 -9.12 13.36 19.28
C GLY A 314 -8.59 12.79 17.96
N GLN A 315 -8.85 13.48 16.84
CA GLN A 315 -8.30 13.15 15.53
C GLN A 315 -6.77 13.08 15.59
N ALA A 316 -6.19 12.00 15.07
CA ALA A 316 -4.75 11.82 15.00
C ALA A 316 -4.20 12.19 13.62
N TRP A 317 -3.03 12.81 13.59
CA TRP A 317 -2.38 13.25 12.36
C TRP A 317 -0.90 12.91 12.40
N TYR A 318 -0.38 12.31 11.34
CA TYR A 318 1.05 12.10 11.15
C TYR A 318 1.62 13.20 10.28
N LEU A 319 2.66 13.90 10.77
CA LEU A 319 3.38 14.88 9.97
C LEU A 319 4.56 14.20 9.30
N ASN A 320 4.46 13.96 7.99
CA ASN A 320 5.52 13.30 7.26
C ASN A 320 6.79 14.20 7.22
N PRO A 321 7.96 13.71 7.67
CA PRO A 321 9.18 14.50 7.63
C PRO A 321 9.63 14.85 6.19
N ALA A 322 9.26 14.05 5.20
CA ALA A 322 9.73 14.20 3.83
C ALA A 322 9.11 15.42 3.12
N ASP A 323 7.79 15.61 3.24
CA ASP A 323 7.06 16.70 2.60
C ASP A 323 6.61 17.80 3.59
N GLY A 324 6.60 17.52 4.90
CA GLY A 324 6.10 18.45 5.92
C GLY A 324 4.57 18.56 5.98
N ARG A 325 3.85 17.65 5.33
CA ARG A 325 2.39 17.61 5.30
C ARG A 325 1.83 16.70 6.38
N ARG A 326 0.60 17.01 6.83
CA ARG A 326 -0.15 16.21 7.79
C ARG A 326 -1.08 15.24 7.08
N TYR A 327 -1.09 14.00 7.53
CA TYR A 327 -1.93 12.92 7.01
C TYR A 327 -2.87 12.44 8.10
N TYR A 328 -4.16 12.34 7.78
CA TYR A 328 -5.20 12.03 8.74
C TYR A 328 -5.22 10.53 9.09
N LEU A 329 -5.02 10.21 10.37
CA LEU A 329 -5.03 8.86 10.91
C LEU A 329 -6.38 8.59 11.60
N LYS A 330 -7.46 8.47 10.82
CA LYS A 330 -8.83 8.27 11.33
C LYS A 330 -8.92 7.07 12.28
N ASP A 331 -8.46 5.92 11.79
CA ASP A 331 -8.58 4.62 12.45
C ASP A 331 -7.36 3.74 12.15
N GLY A 332 -7.38 2.51 12.67
CA GLY A 332 -6.29 1.57 12.47
C GLY A 332 -6.01 1.24 10.99
N PRO A 333 -7.04 0.89 10.18
CA PRO A 333 -6.88 0.70 8.75
C PRO A 333 -6.27 1.90 8.01
N ALA A 334 -6.78 3.12 8.23
CA ALA A 334 -6.26 4.33 7.61
C ALA A 334 -4.80 4.61 8.04
N ALA A 335 -4.50 4.40 9.33
CA ALA A 335 -3.15 4.51 9.84
C ALA A 335 -2.19 3.52 9.18
N TYR A 336 -2.62 2.28 8.96
CA TYR A 336 -1.84 1.26 8.27
C TYR A 336 -1.57 1.63 6.80
N GLU A 337 -2.55 2.19 6.10
CA GLU A 337 -2.37 2.65 4.72
C GLU A 337 -1.33 3.78 4.66
N ILE A 338 -1.47 4.79 5.52
CA ILE A 338 -0.49 5.88 5.63
C ILE A 338 0.91 5.33 5.91
N MET A 339 1.01 4.36 6.82
CA MET A 339 2.27 3.68 7.11
C MET A 339 2.83 2.95 5.89
N ARG A 340 2.01 2.29 5.08
CA ARG A 340 2.47 1.58 3.89
C ARG A 340 2.96 2.51 2.79
N TYR A 341 2.25 3.60 2.52
CA TYR A 341 2.57 4.46 1.36
C TYR A 341 3.57 5.57 1.65
N LEU A 342 3.70 5.99 2.92
CA LEU A 342 4.67 7.00 3.36
C LEU A 342 5.91 6.38 4.03
N SER A 343 5.98 5.06 4.17
CA SER A 343 7.13 4.41 4.79
C SER A 343 8.37 4.45 3.90
N LEU A 344 9.51 4.52 4.56
CA LEU A 344 10.81 4.27 3.95
C LEU A 344 11.17 2.79 4.12
N GLY A 345 11.53 2.14 3.01
CA GLY A 345 12.09 0.79 3.06
C GLY A 345 13.39 0.76 3.88
N ILE A 346 13.54 -0.24 4.75
CA ILE A 346 14.75 -0.46 5.53
C ILE A 346 15.16 -1.93 5.53
N THR A 347 16.46 -2.16 5.35
CA THR A 347 17.11 -3.46 5.43
C THR A 347 17.21 -3.96 6.88
N ASN A 348 17.27 -5.27 7.08
CA ASN A 348 17.46 -5.91 8.39
C ASN A 348 18.75 -5.43 9.08
N GLY A 349 19.83 -5.24 8.32
CA GLY A 349 21.10 -4.75 8.87
C GLY A 349 21.02 -3.32 9.43
N ASN A 350 20.28 -2.42 8.78
CA ASN A 350 20.13 -1.04 9.23
C ASN A 350 19.10 -0.92 10.36
N ILE A 351 18.01 -1.67 10.33
CA ILE A 351 16.99 -1.55 11.38
C ILE A 351 17.49 -2.06 12.74
N ARG A 352 18.39 -3.04 12.73
CA ARG A 352 19.09 -3.55 13.93
C ARG A 352 20.07 -2.55 14.55
N LYS A 353 20.40 -1.45 13.87
CA LYS A 353 21.24 -0.36 14.40
C LYS A 353 20.41 0.75 15.07
N ILE A 354 19.08 0.57 15.15
CA ILE A 354 18.15 1.51 15.77
C ILE A 354 17.63 0.87 17.04
N GLY A 355 17.83 1.56 18.17
CA GLY A 355 17.39 1.08 19.48
C GLY A 355 15.88 0.82 19.50
N MET A 356 15.46 -0.21 20.23
CA MET A 356 14.07 -0.65 20.27
C MET A 356 13.35 -0.11 21.52
N GLY A 357 12.13 0.36 21.32
CA GLY A 357 11.20 0.75 22.37
C GLY A 357 10.52 -0.44 23.02
N ASP A 358 9.94 -0.20 24.20
CA ASP A 358 9.12 -1.17 24.94
C ASP A 358 7.65 -1.08 24.56
#